data_AF-A0A9E8N9Y3-F1
#
_entry.id   AF-A0A9E8N9Y3-F1
#
_cell.length_a   1.000
_cell.length_b   1.000
_cell.length_c   1.000
_cell.angle_alpha   90.00
_cell.angle_beta   90.00
_cell.angle_gamma   90.00
#
_symmetry.space_group_name_H-M   'P 1'
#
loop_
_entity.id
_entity.type
_entity.pdbx_description
1 polymer ?
#
loop_
_entity_poly.entity_id
_entity_poly.type
_entity_poly.pdbx_seq_one_letter_code
_entity_poly.pdbx_strand_id
1 'polypeptide(L)' 'METQSFSNLQLELLKVYSREVEEEDLIAIRKILADYFAKKAIEMADNVWDQNGWKAEDTKKLSQEHNRKPIRL' A
#
# COMPACT_ATOMS: atom_id res chain seq x y z
N MET A 1 14.81 -12.35 23.13
CA MET A 1 14.75 -11.55 21.89
C MET A 1 13.98 -12.36 20.88
N GLU A 2 12.81 -11.91 20.45
CA GLU A 2 12.14 -12.55 19.32
C GLU A 2 12.96 -12.28 18.05
N THR A 3 13.45 -13.33 17.40
CA THR A 3 14.06 -13.19 16.08
C THR A 3 12.93 -12.94 15.09
N GLN A 4 12.66 -11.66 14.77
CA GLN A 4 11.78 -11.32 13.67
C GLN A 4 12.33 -11.95 12.38
N SER A 5 11.65 -13.01 11.92
CA SER A 5 11.95 -13.64 10.64
C SER A 5 11.55 -12.67 9.53
N PHE A 6 12.42 -12.46 8.55
CA PHE A 6 12.12 -11.65 7.38
C PHE A 6 10.92 -12.25 6.63
N SER A 7 10.05 -11.38 6.10
CA SER A 7 8.98 -11.81 5.21
C SER A 7 9.56 -12.41 3.93
N ASN A 8 8.76 -13.21 3.23
CA ASN A 8 9.13 -13.75 1.93
C ASN A 8 9.57 -12.66 0.95
N LEU A 9 8.86 -11.52 0.90
CA LEU A 9 9.24 -10.39 0.04
C LEU A 9 10.59 -9.78 0.44
N GLN A 10 10.85 -9.62 1.75
CA GLN A 10 12.14 -9.11 2.23
C GLN A 10 13.29 -10.05 1.83
N LEU A 11 13.10 -11.37 1.94
CA LEU A 11 14.09 -12.35 1.53
C LEU A 11 14.35 -12.34 0.01
N GLU A 12 13.31 -12.18 -0.81
CA GLU A 12 13.48 -12.08 -2.27
C GLU A 12 14.21 -10.79 -2.66
N LEU A 13 13.89 -9.66 -2.03
CA LEU A 13 14.61 -8.40 -2.27
C LEU A 13 16.09 -8.52 -1.89
N LEU A 14 16.42 -9.17 -0.77
CA LEU A 14 17.82 -9.42 -0.38
C LEU A 14 18.58 -10.27 -1.41
N LYS A 15 17.92 -11.23 -2.08
CA LYS A 15 18.54 -12.01 -3.16
C LYS A 15 18.81 -11.14 -4.39
N VAL A 16 17.87 -10.28 -4.76
CA VAL A 16 18.00 -9.35 -5.90
C VAL A 16 19.12 -8.33 -5.67
N TYR A 17 19.20 -7.79 -4.45
CA TYR A 17 20.20 -6.79 -4.06
C TYR A 17 21.51 -7.40 -3.52
N SER A 18 21.76 -8.68 -3.80
CA SER A 18 23.04 -9.33 -3.43
C SER A 18 24.24 -8.75 -4.19
N ARG A 19 24.00 -7.90 -5.19
CA ARG A 19 24.98 -7.05 -5.88
C ARG A 19 24.64 -5.60 -5.61
N GLU A 20 25.65 -4.73 -5.64
CA GLU A 20 25.47 -3.29 -5.51
C GLU A 20 24.53 -2.80 -6.62
N VAL A 21 23.42 -2.18 -6.23
CA VAL A 21 22.42 -1.61 -7.14
C VAL A 21 22.55 -0.10 -7.05
N GLU A 22 22.58 0.56 -8.21
CA GLU A 22 22.62 2.02 -8.30
C GLU A 22 21.38 2.62 -7.63
N GLU A 23 21.52 3.78 -6.99
CA GLU A 23 20.41 4.43 -6.27
C GLU A 23 19.20 4.69 -7.18
N GLU A 24 19.44 4.96 -8.47
CA GLU A 24 18.41 5.18 -9.48
C GLU A 24 17.51 3.94 -9.68
N ASP A 25 18.10 2.76 -9.73
CA ASP A 25 17.37 1.50 -9.83
C ASP A 25 16.61 1.19 -8.53
N LEU A 26 17.20 1.52 -7.37
CA LEU A 26 16.51 1.38 -6.09
C LEU A 26 15.27 2.30 -6.02
N ILE A 27 15.37 3.54 -6.50
CA ILE A 27 14.24 4.46 -6.63
C ILE A 27 13.17 3.87 -7.55
N ALA A 28 13.57 3.33 -8.71
CA ALA A 28 12.64 2.74 -9.68
C ALA A 28 11.86 1.56 -9.06
N ILE A 29 12.53 0.68 -8.33
CA ILE A 29 11.87 -0.46 -7.68
C ILE A 29 10.91 0.00 -6.58
N ARG A 30 11.30 0.99 -5.76
CA ARG A 30 10.40 1.60 -4.77
C ARG A 30 9.13 2.14 -5.44
N LYS A 31 9.27 2.80 -6.60
CA LYS A 31 8.13 3.31 -7.36
C LYS A 31 7.22 2.19 -7.87
N ILE A 32 7.78 1.11 -8.42
CA ILE A 32 7.00 -0.05 -8.89
C ILE A 32 6.17 -0.64 -7.75
N LEU A 33 6.78 -0.81 -6.58
CA LEU A 33 6.08 -1.32 -5.40
C LEU A 33 4.96 -0.36 -4.95
N ALA A 34 5.25 0.95 -4.88
CA ALA A 34 4.27 1.96 -4.52
C ALA A 34 3.09 1.98 -5.49
N ASP A 35 3.35 1.94 -6.80
CA ASP A 35 2.32 1.91 -7.84
C ASP A 35 1.45 0.64 -7.75
N TYR A 36 2.05 -0.52 -7.47
CA TYR A 36 1.32 -1.77 -7.29
C TYR A 36 0.35 -1.70 -6.09
N PHE A 37 0.83 -1.25 -4.92
CA PHE A 37 -0.02 -1.15 -3.74
C PHE A 37 -1.06 -0.04 -3.87
N ALA A 38 -0.74 1.07 -4.54
CA ALA A 38 -1.70 2.13 -4.82
C ALA A 38 -2.86 1.63 -5.70
N LYS A 39 -2.56 0.92 -6.80
CA LYS A 39 -3.58 0.30 -7.66
C LYS A 39 -4.47 -0.65 -6.88
N LYS A 40 -3.88 -1.54 -6.09
CA LYS A 40 -4.63 -2.47 -5.25
C LYS A 40 -5.50 -1.74 -4.22
N ALA A 41 -5.02 -0.66 -3.63
CA ALA A 41 -5.79 0.15 -2.69
C ALA A 41 -7.00 0.83 -3.36
N ILE A 42 -6.83 1.35 -4.58
CA ILE A 42 -7.91 1.92 -5.39
C ILE A 42 -8.95 0.84 -5.71
N GLU A 43 -8.52 -0.31 -6.22
CA GLU A 43 -9.43 -1.43 -6.52
C GLU A 43 -10.22 -1.89 -5.29
N MET A 44 -9.58 -1.94 -4.12
CA MET A 44 -10.28 -2.25 -2.87
C MET A 44 -11.30 -1.16 -2.51
N ALA A 45 -10.96 0.12 -2.69
CA ALA A 45 -11.89 1.22 -2.45
C ALA A 45 -13.09 1.17 -3.40
N ASP A 46 -12.86 0.90 -4.69
CA ASP A 46 -13.91 0.75 -5.70
C ASP A 46 -14.83 -0.44 -5.37
N ASN A 47 -14.26 -1.59 -4.98
CA ASN A 47 -15.06 -2.74 -4.56
C ASN A 47 -15.95 -2.43 -3.34
N VAL A 48 -15.42 -1.72 -2.33
CA VAL A 48 -16.21 -1.30 -1.17
C VAL A 48 -17.29 -0.30 -1.59
N TRP A 49 -16.97 0.61 -2.50
CA TRP A 49 -17.91 1.58 -3.03
C TRP A 49 -19.11 0.90 -3.70
N ASP A 50 -18.84 -0.05 -4.59
CA ASP A 50 -19.85 -0.81 -5.32
C ASP A 50 -20.70 -1.70 -4.40
N GLN A 51 -20.07 -2.39 -3.44
CA GLN A 51 -20.77 -3.25 -2.47
C GLN A 51 -21.78 -2.47 -1.61
N ASN A 52 -21.46 -1.24 -1.26
CA ASN A 52 -22.37 -0.38 -0.49
C ASN A 52 -23.39 0.35 -1.38
N GLY A 53 -23.31 0.21 -2.70
CA GLY A 53 -24.19 0.89 -3.66
C GLY A 53 -24.10 2.42 -3.59
N TRP A 54 -22.93 2.94 -3.21
CA TRP A 54 -22.73 4.38 -3.05
C TRP A 54 -22.81 5.11 -4.40
N LYS A 55 -23.37 6.32 -4.36
CA LYS A 55 -23.48 7.21 -5.50
C LYS A 55 -22.67 8.48 -5.25
N ALA A 56 -22.50 9.29 -6.30
CA ALA A 56 -21.79 10.56 -6.19
C ALA A 56 -22.32 11.46 -5.06
N GLU A 57 -23.62 11.36 -4.74
CA GLU A 57 -24.27 12.07 -3.64
C GLU A 57 -23.77 11.64 -2.25
N ASP A 58 -23.36 10.38 -2.09
CA ASP A 58 -22.84 9.82 -0.83
C ASP A 58 -21.41 10.30 -0.50
N THR A 59 -20.70 10.89 -1.47
CA THR A 59 -19.34 11.43 -1.26
C THR A 59 -19.28 12.44 -0.12
N LYS A 60 -20.30 13.30 0.00
CA LYS A 60 -20.38 14.32 1.06
C LYS A 60 -20.55 13.70 2.44
N LYS A 61 -21.34 12.62 2.53
CA LYS A 61 -21.53 11.86 3.77
C LYS A 61 -20.23 11.18 4.18
N LEU A 62 -19.59 10.46 3.26
CA LEU A 62 -18.30 9.78 3.53
C LEU A 62 -17.19 10.75 3.95
N SER A 63 -17.10 11.93 3.32
CA SER A 63 -16.08 12.92 3.67
C SER A 63 -16.26 13.48 5.09
N GLN A 64 -17.46 13.41 5.65
CA GLN A 64 -17.77 13.84 7.02
C GLN A 64 -17.56 12.72 8.03
N GLU A 65 -17.41 11.47 7.59
CA GLU A 65 -17.14 10.33 8.45
C GLU A 65 -15.65 10.31 8.86
N HIS A 66 -15.37 10.52 10.14
CA HIS A 66 -14.02 10.47 10.70
C HIS A 66 -13.55 9.03 10.98
N ASN A 67 -13.59 8.16 9.96
CA ASN A 67 -13.21 6.74 10.08
C ASN A 67 -11.68 6.50 10.08
N ARG A 68 -10.87 7.56 10.01
CA ARG A 68 -9.41 7.45 10.15
C ARG A 68 -9.07 7.09 11.59
N LYS A 69 -8.34 5.99 11.80
CA LYS A 69 -7.77 5.66 13.12
C LYS A 69 -6.87 6.83 13.57
N PRO A 70 -7.00 7.34 14.81
CA PRO A 70 -6.07 8.35 15.30
C PRO A 70 -4.65 7.77 15.28
N ILE A 71 -3.70 8.54 14.76
CA ILE A 71 -2.28 8.17 14.80
C ILE A 71 -1.88 8.18 16.28
N ARG A 72 -1.63 7.00 16.84
CA ARG A 72 -1.06 6.86 18.18
C ARG A 72 0.46 6.96 18.02
N LEU A 73 1.00 8.14 18.29
CA LEU A 73 2.43 8.34 18.55
C LEU A 73 2.76 7.82 19.96
#